data_AF-A0A4Y2JFY9-F1
#
_entry.id   AF-A0A4Y2JFY9-F1
#
_cell.length_a   1.000
_cell.length_b   1.000
_cell.length_c   1.000
_cell.angle_alpha   90.00
_cell.angle_beta   90.00
_cell.angle_gamma   90.00
#
_symmetry.space_group_name_H-M   'P 1'
#
loop_
_entity.id
_entity.type
_entity.pdbx_description
1 polymer ?
#
loop_
_entity_poly.entity_id
_entity_poly.type
_entity_poly.pdbx_seq_one_letter_code
_entity_poly.pdbx_strand_id
1 'polypeptide(L)'
;MPWRHPSSPPHKKLKTVPSVKEVTDTVFWDHQVLLLVDFYTCGATMNAASYCATLGWLHKAFRRKRRGLLSKGVLLLHDNARQYTASVTRDLKQHFQ
;
A
#
# COMPACT_ATOMS: atom_id res chain seq x y z
N MET A 1 -30.63 -2.19 30.94
CA MET A 1 -29.81 -1.33 31.83
C MET A 1 -28.64 -2.14 32.34
N PRO A 2 -27.40 -1.62 32.39
CA PRO A 2 -26.28 -2.37 32.93
C PRO A 2 -26.42 -2.51 34.44
N TRP A 3 -26.39 -3.74 34.95
CA TRP A 3 -26.35 -4.04 36.39
C TRP A 3 -25.06 -3.48 36.99
N ARG A 4 -25.16 -2.53 37.93
CA ARG A 4 -24.02 -2.00 38.69
C ARG A 4 -24.42 -1.72 40.14
N HIS A 5 -23.44 -1.82 41.03
CA HIS A 5 -23.61 -1.49 42.44
C HIS A 5 -23.66 0.05 42.61
N PRO A 6 -24.53 0.62 43.46
CA PRO A 6 -24.68 2.07 43.63
C PRO A 6 -23.39 2.82 44.00
N SER A 7 -22.46 2.13 44.66
CA SER A 7 -21.17 2.67 45.10
C SER A 7 -20.02 2.46 44.10
N SER A 8 -20.30 1.92 42.91
CA SER A 8 -19.26 1.65 41.92
C SER A 8 -18.74 2.95 41.28
N PRO A 9 -17.41 3.15 41.18
CA PRO A 9 -16.85 4.29 40.45
C PRO A 9 -17.32 4.32 38.99
N PRO A 10 -17.49 5.52 38.39
CA PRO A 10 -17.79 5.64 36.97
C PRO A 10 -16.74 4.92 36.12
N HIS A 11 -17.14 4.33 34.99
CA HIS A 11 -16.19 3.75 34.05
C HIS A 11 -15.19 4.81 33.60
N LYS A 12 -13.91 4.64 33.97
CA LYS A 12 -12.83 5.39 33.32
C LYS A 12 -12.71 4.86 31.90
N LYS A 13 -13.08 5.69 30.92
CA LYS A 13 -12.68 5.43 29.53
C LYS A 13 -11.15 5.45 29.50
N LEU A 14 -10.53 4.33 29.13
CA LEU A 14 -9.12 4.33 28.74
C LEU A 14 -9.00 5.33 27.59
N LYS A 15 -8.30 6.45 27.83
CA LYS A 15 -7.95 7.37 26.75
C LYS A 15 -6.92 6.65 25.90
N THR A 16 -7.29 6.27 24.68
CA THR A 16 -6.31 5.77 23.71
C THR A 16 -5.33 6.90 23.43
N VAL A 17 -4.07 6.70 23.82
CA VAL A 17 -2.97 7.57 23.40
C VAL A 17 -2.80 7.37 21.89
N PRO A 18 -2.73 8.43 21.06
CA PRO A 18 -2.39 8.27 19.66
C PRO A 18 -1.05 7.55 19.56
N SER A 19 -1.04 6.37 18.93
CA SER A 19 0.18 5.59 18.73
C SER A 19 1.14 6.34 17.81
N VAL A 20 2.41 5.93 17.84
CA VAL A 20 3.45 6.44 16.94
C VAL A 20 2.92 6.43 15.50
N LYS A 21 3.14 7.58 14.86
CA LYS A 21 2.78 7.88 13.49
C LYS A 21 3.67 7.06 12.54
N GLU A 22 3.18 5.91 12.10
CA GLU A 22 3.88 5.02 11.17
C GLU A 22 3.75 5.55 9.74
N VAL A 23 4.90 5.69 9.07
CA VAL A 23 4.98 6.03 7.64
C VAL A 23 5.01 4.73 6.88
N THR A 24 4.11 4.56 5.91
CA THR A 24 4.14 3.42 5.00
C THR A 24 4.82 3.84 3.71
N ASP A 25 5.68 2.98 3.18
CA ASP A 25 6.32 3.17 1.90
C ASP A 25 6.14 1.93 1.01
N THR A 26 6.21 2.15 -0.30
CA THR A 26 6.27 1.07 -1.28
C THR A 26 7.52 1.20 -2.12
N VAL A 27 8.23 0.07 -2.24
CA VAL A 27 9.51 0.01 -2.91
C VAL A 27 9.46 -1.03 -4.02
N PHE A 28 9.77 -0.63 -5.24
CA PHE A 28 9.89 -1.50 -6.40
C PHE A 28 11.31 -1.52 -6.91
N TRP A 29 11.84 -2.72 -7.11
CA TRP A 29 13.21 -2.96 -7.56
C TRP A 29 13.28 -4.24 -8.38
N ASP A 30 14.35 -4.39 -9.14
CA ASP A 30 14.74 -5.63 -9.80
C ASP A 30 16.19 -6.00 -9.44
N HIS A 31 16.68 -7.14 -9.94
CA HIS A 31 18.03 -7.64 -9.65
C HIS A 31 19.19 -6.67 -9.95
N GLN A 32 18.95 -5.57 -10.67
CA GLN A 32 19.97 -4.62 -11.07
C GLN A 32 19.74 -3.22 -10.47
N VAL A 33 18.50 -2.76 -10.26
CA VAL A 33 18.23 -1.39 -9.80
C VAL A 33 16.92 -1.20 -9.06
N LEU A 34 16.90 -0.18 -8.21
CA LEU A 34 15.71 0.44 -7.66
C LEU A 34 14.92 1.17 -8.76
N LEU A 35 13.66 0.78 -8.95
CA LEU A 35 12.79 1.32 -9.99
C LEU A 35 12.01 2.53 -9.48
N LEU A 36 11.34 2.39 -8.34
CA LEU A 36 10.45 3.38 -7.75
C LEU A 36 10.40 3.23 -6.22
N VAL A 37 10.36 4.36 -5.52
CA VAL A 37 10.01 4.43 -4.10
C VAL A 37 8.90 5.47 -3.97
N ASP A 38 7.82 5.10 -3.29
CA ASP A 38 6.67 5.96 -3.06
C ASP A 38 6.34 5.97 -1.57
N PHE A 39 6.36 7.16 -0.98
CA PHE A 39 6.16 7.38 0.45
C PHE A 39 4.75 7.89 0.70
N TYR A 40 4.03 7.23 1.60
CA TYR A 40 2.70 7.66 2.00
C TYR A 40 2.79 8.56 3.22
N THR A 41 1.97 9.61 3.26
CA THR A 41 1.88 10.46 4.44
C THR A 41 1.42 9.63 5.64
N CYS A 42 1.96 9.93 6.82
CA CYS A 42 1.56 9.20 8.01
C CYS A 42 0.04 9.29 8.22
N GLY A 43 -0.59 8.13 8.41
CA GLY A 43 -2.04 8.00 8.61
C GLY A 43 -2.85 8.00 7.32
N ALA A 44 -2.20 8.09 6.14
CA ALA A 44 -2.84 7.80 4.87
C ALA A 44 -2.94 6.29 4.66
N THR A 45 -4.17 5.80 4.54
CA THR A 45 -4.41 4.42 4.17
C THR A 45 -4.17 4.26 2.67
N MET A 46 -3.15 3.48 2.29
CA MET A 46 -3.03 2.99 0.91
C MET A 46 -4.37 2.40 0.49
N ASN A 47 -4.88 2.77 -0.67
CA ASN A 47 -6.09 2.18 -1.21
C ASN A 47 -5.82 1.70 -2.63
N ALA A 48 -6.79 0.99 -3.22
CA ALA A 48 -6.61 0.45 -4.56
C ALA A 48 -6.31 1.55 -5.60
N ALA A 49 -6.92 2.74 -5.46
CA ALA A 49 -6.71 3.84 -6.40
C ALA A 49 -5.30 4.45 -6.28
N SER A 50 -4.81 4.68 -5.06
CA SER A 50 -3.45 5.17 -4.84
C SER A 50 -2.42 4.16 -5.36
N TYR A 51 -2.64 2.87 -5.10
CA TYR A 51 -1.77 1.81 -5.60
C TYR A 51 -1.78 1.71 -7.13
N CYS A 52 -2.94 1.88 -7.78
CA CYS A 52 -3.01 1.94 -9.25
C CYS A 52 -2.21 3.12 -9.81
N ALA A 53 -2.24 4.28 -9.14
CA ALA A 53 -1.40 5.40 -9.53
C ALA A 53 0.09 5.03 -9.44
N THR A 54 0.55 4.46 -8.32
CA THR A 54 1.93 3.99 -8.11
C THR A 54 2.36 2.98 -9.19
N LEU A 55 1.49 2.04 -9.56
CA LEU A 55 1.75 1.11 -10.67
C LEU A 55 1.88 1.83 -12.02
N GLY A 56 1.09 2.88 -12.28
CA GLY A 56 1.26 3.73 -13.46
C GLY A 56 2.64 4.41 -13.50
N TRP A 57 3.14 4.89 -12.36
CA TRP A 57 4.50 5.43 -12.24
C TRP A 57 5.56 4.35 -12.43
N LEU A 58 5.36 3.17 -11.87
CA LEU A 58 6.24 2.02 -12.03
C LEU A 58 6.38 1.62 -13.49
N HIS A 59 5.26 1.55 -14.24
CA HIS A 59 5.30 1.22 -15.66
C HIS A 59 6.13 2.25 -16.45
N LYS A 60 5.94 3.55 -16.18
CA LYS A 60 6.76 4.61 -16.78
C LYS A 60 8.23 4.49 -16.41
N ALA A 61 8.55 4.21 -15.15
CA ALA A 61 9.92 4.02 -14.68
C ALA A 61 10.57 2.82 -15.38
N PHE A 62 9.85 1.72 -15.53
CA PHE A 62 10.31 0.53 -16.23
C PHE A 62 10.56 0.83 -17.72
N ARG A 63 9.63 1.51 -18.40
CA ARG A 63 9.83 1.99 -19.79
C ARG A 63 11.06 2.86 -19.96
N ARG A 64 11.44 3.65 -18.96
CA ARG A 64 12.62 4.52 -19.03
C ARG A 64 13.91 3.77 -18.71
N LYS A 65 13.94 3.01 -17.63
CA LYS A 65 15.14 2.35 -17.09
C LYS A 65 15.42 0.98 -17.72
N ARG A 66 14.42 0.32 -18.30
CA ARG A 66 14.43 -1.09 -18.75
C ARG A 66 13.89 -1.29 -20.17
N ARG A 67 14.21 -0.37 -21.08
CA ARG A 67 13.71 -0.38 -22.47
C ARG A 67 13.83 -1.73 -23.19
N GLY A 68 14.94 -2.45 -22.99
CA GLY A 68 15.21 -3.74 -23.66
C GLY A 68 14.53 -4.96 -23.03
N LEU A 69 13.87 -4.82 -21.88
CA LEU A 69 13.27 -5.93 -21.13
C LEU A 69 11.74 -5.97 -21.24
N LEU A 70 11.10 -4.89 -21.68
CA LEU A 70 9.64 -4.83 -21.84
C LEU A 70 9.09 -5.83 -22.85
N SER A 71 9.82 -6.08 -23.93
CA SER A 71 9.39 -7.04 -24.97
C SER A 71 9.42 -8.50 -24.50
N LYS A 72 10.05 -8.79 -23.35
CA LYS A 72 10.11 -10.13 -22.76
C LYS A 72 9.02 -10.37 -21.72
N GLY A 73 8.16 -9.39 -21.47
CA GLY A 73 7.19 -9.39 -20.38
C GLY A 73 7.84 -9.13 -19.02
N VAL A 74 7.06 -8.56 -18.08
CA VAL A 74 7.52 -8.26 -16.72
C VAL A 74 6.69 -9.04 -15.72
N LEU A 75 7.37 -9.83 -14.87
CA LEU A 75 6.72 -10.49 -13.74
C LEU A 75 6.73 -9.55 -12.53
N LEU A 76 5.56 -9.06 -12.12
CA LEU A 76 5.41 -8.23 -10.94
C LEU A 76 5.12 -9.11 -9.70
N LEU A 77 6.14 -9.30 -8.86
CA LEU A 77 6.01 -9.95 -7.56
C LEU A 77 5.64 -8.92 -6.48
N HIS A 78 4.57 -9.18 -5.73
CA HIS A 78 4.10 -8.35 -4.62
C HIS A 78 3.24 -9.20 -3.67
N ASP A 79 2.97 -8.68 -2.47
CA ASP A 79 2.15 -9.36 -1.46
C ASP A 79 0.65 -9.40 -1.85
N ASN A 80 -0.13 -10.29 -1.23
CA ASN A 80 -1.55 -10.51 -1.51
C ASN A 80 -2.49 -9.57 -0.73
N ALA A 81 -2.02 -8.40 -0.30
CA ALA A 81 -2.86 -7.46 0.44
C ALA A 81 -4.10 -7.05 -0.40
N ARG A 82 -5.25 -6.90 0.25
CA ARG A 82 -6.55 -6.67 -0.41
C ARG A 82 -6.57 -5.49 -1.39
N GLN A 83 -5.78 -4.46 -1.10
CA GLN A 83 -5.65 -3.26 -1.95
C GLN A 83 -4.95 -3.58 -3.28
N TYR A 84 -4.11 -4.62 -3.29
CA TYR A 84 -3.33 -5.06 -4.45
C TYR A 84 -4.09 -6.05 -5.34
N THR A 85 -5.10 -6.73 -4.80
CA THR A 85 -5.94 -7.71 -5.53
C THR A 85 -7.30 -7.18 -5.96
N ALA A 86 -7.61 -5.90 -5.71
CA ALA A 86 -8.80 -5.25 -6.24
C ALA A 86 -8.85 -5.35 -7.79
N SER A 87 -10.07 -5.42 -8.36
CA SER A 87 -10.29 -5.58 -9.81
C SER A 87 -9.55 -4.52 -10.64
N VAL A 88 -9.61 -3.26 -10.22
CA VAL A 88 -8.93 -2.12 -10.88
C VAL A 88 -7.41 -2.32 -10.92
N THR A 89 -6.84 -2.89 -9.87
CA THR A 89 -5.41 -3.21 -9.81
C THR A 89 -5.04 -4.38 -10.73
N ARG A 90 -5.95 -5.34 -10.92
CA ARG A 90 -5.73 -6.50 -11.80
C ARG A 90 -5.58 -6.09 -13.26
N ASP A 91 -6.43 -5.19 -13.73
CA ASP A 91 -6.39 -4.74 -15.13
C ASP A 91 -5.08 -3.99 -15.41
N LEU A 92 -4.62 -3.15 -14.48
CA LEU A 92 -3.36 -2.43 -14.64
C LEU A 92 -2.12 -3.34 -14.59
N LYS A 93 -2.19 -4.49 -13.89
CA LYS A 93 -1.12 -5.50 -13.89
C LYS A 93 -0.95 -6.15 -15.26
N GLN A 94 -2.02 -6.31 -16.04
CA GLN A 94 -1.93 -6.86 -17.39
C GLN A 94 -1.08 -5.98 -18.32
N HIS A 95 -0.99 -4.67 -18.06
CA HIS A 95 -0.17 -3.77 -18.87
C HIS A 95 1.34 -4.00 -18.70
N PHE A 96 1.76 -4.81 -17.72
CA PHE A 96 3.14 -5.24 -17.52
C PHE A 96 3.45 -6.60 -18.15
N GLN A 97 2.43 -7.35 -18.59
CA GLN A 97 2.56 -8.65 -19.27
C GLN A 97 2.61 -8.45 -20.79
#